data_AF-M1D107-F1
#
_entry.id   AF-M1D107-F1
#
_cell.length_a   1.000
_cell.length_b   1.000
_cell.length_c   1.000
_cell.angle_alpha   90.00
_cell.angle_beta   90.00
_cell.angle_gamma   90.00
#
_symmetry.space_group_name_H-M   'P 1'
#
loop_
_entity.id
_entity.type
_entity.pdbx_description
1 polymer ?
#
loop_
_entity_poly.entity_id
_entity_poly.type
_entity_poly.pdbx_seq_one_letter_code
_entity_poly.pdbx_strand_id
1 'polypeptide(L)'
;MRNFPLSRGTVAGILKGYGGLSAAVYTEVYSALLRNSSSKLLLFLALGVPALSLLMMYFIRPCTPSLGEDSSESYHFLFVQVASIVLGVYVLTTTILEDVFSLNVLVSYTLLIIMVVLLMAPLAIPVKMTFYPSNRGKLGVSNVSVQDDSSAENSEPLLTPLSSSANLGSFQEGDEISEVDMLLAEGEGAVKKKRRPRRGEDFKFTEAMVKADFWLLFLVYFFGVGSGVTVLNNLAQIGIAQGLHDTKILLSLFSFCNFVGRLGGGVISEYFVRCDPSTS
;
A
#
# COMPACT_ATOMS: atom_id res chain seq x y z
N MET A 1 -2.38 -4.62 5.70
CA MET A 1 -1.02 -5.18 5.82
C MET A 1 -0.91 -5.94 7.12
N ARG A 2 -1.39 -7.20 7.15
CA ARG A 2 -1.24 -8.11 8.30
C ARG A 2 -0.09 -9.12 8.09
N ASN A 3 0.45 -9.21 6.88
CA ASN A 3 1.36 -10.28 6.49
C ASN A 3 2.83 -10.03 6.86
N PHE A 4 3.27 -8.78 7.05
CA PHE A 4 4.64 -8.42 7.43
C PHE A 4 4.62 -7.25 8.42
N PRO A 5 4.48 -7.49 9.73
CA PRO A 5 4.38 -6.41 10.71
C PRO A 5 5.69 -5.62 10.89
N LEU A 6 6.85 -6.24 10.65
CA LEU A 6 8.20 -5.70 10.89
C LEU A 6 8.84 -4.92 9.71
N SER A 7 8.26 -4.98 8.50
CA SER A 7 8.82 -4.32 7.30
C SER A 7 7.76 -3.56 6.48
N ARG A 8 6.71 -3.10 7.15
CA ARG A 8 5.53 -2.47 6.52
C ARG A 8 5.89 -1.23 5.72
N GLY A 9 6.81 -0.41 6.20
CA GLY A 9 7.25 0.83 5.56
C GLY A 9 8.01 0.55 4.27
N THR A 10 8.97 -0.38 4.29
CA THR A 10 9.73 -0.78 3.10
C THR A 10 8.84 -1.42 2.04
N VAL A 11 7.95 -2.35 2.43
CA VAL A 11 7.02 -3.00 1.49
C VAL A 11 6.04 -2.00 0.89
N ALA A 12 5.48 -1.11 1.70
CA ALA A 12 4.62 -0.04 1.22
C ALA A 12 5.37 0.92 0.27
N GLY A 13 6.63 1.24 0.58
CA GLY A 13 7.50 2.07 -0.24
C GLY A 13 7.78 1.46 -1.61
N ILE A 14 8.13 0.16 -1.64
CA ILE A 14 8.34 -0.60 -2.89
C ILE A 14 7.05 -0.60 -3.73
N LEU A 15 5.93 -0.99 -3.15
CA LEU A 15 4.65 -1.09 -3.86
C LEU A 15 4.21 0.27 -4.44
N LYS A 16 4.32 1.34 -3.64
CA LYS A 16 4.02 2.71 -4.10
C LYS A 16 5.05 3.20 -5.13
N GLY A 17 6.31 2.79 -4.98
CA GLY A 17 7.39 3.08 -5.91
C GLY A 17 7.08 2.55 -7.31
N TYR A 18 6.70 1.27 -7.44
CA TYR A 18 6.30 0.70 -8.73
C TYR A 18 5.15 1.47 -9.40
N GLY A 19 4.21 1.99 -8.62
CA GLY A 19 3.17 2.89 -9.13
C GLY A 19 3.69 4.24 -9.63
N GLY A 20 4.87 4.68 -9.18
CA GLY A 20 5.58 5.85 -9.70
C GLY A 20 6.36 5.55 -10.98
N LEU A 21 6.97 4.37 -11.07
CA LEU A 21 7.79 3.88 -12.19
C LEU A 21 6.96 3.39 -13.40
N SER A 22 5.69 3.05 -13.18
CA SER A 22 4.78 2.51 -14.21
C SER A 22 4.59 3.45 -15.40
N ALA A 23 4.62 4.76 -15.19
CA ALA A 23 4.51 5.75 -16.27
C ALA A 23 5.68 5.62 -17.25
N ALA A 24 6.92 5.55 -16.76
CA ALA A 24 8.10 5.38 -17.60
C ALA A 24 8.10 4.05 -18.35
N VAL A 25 7.78 2.95 -17.66
CA VAL A 25 7.63 1.61 -18.28
C VAL A 25 6.58 1.63 -19.39
N TYR A 26 5.44 2.30 -19.15
CA TYR A 26 4.39 2.41 -20.15
C TYR A 26 4.83 3.21 -21.38
N THR A 27 5.57 4.31 -21.16
CA THR A 27 6.15 5.13 -22.23
C THR A 27 7.14 4.34 -23.10
N GLU A 28 7.97 3.50 -22.47
CA GLU A 28 8.91 2.62 -23.18
C GLU A 28 8.16 1.55 -23.99
N VAL A 29 7.16 0.89 -23.39
CA VAL A 29 6.29 -0.07 -24.09
C VAL A 29 5.58 0.58 -25.28
N TYR A 30 5.09 1.80 -25.13
CA TYR A 30 4.43 2.53 -26.22
C TYR A 30 5.37 2.82 -27.39
N SER A 31 6.60 3.24 -27.08
CA SER A 31 7.60 3.57 -28.10
C SER A 31 8.05 2.31 -28.85
N ALA A 32 8.39 1.25 -28.09
CA ALA A 32 9.00 0.03 -28.62
C ALA A 32 8.00 -0.98 -29.22
N LEU A 33 6.90 -1.32 -28.54
CA LEU A 33 5.91 -2.30 -29.03
C LEU A 33 4.86 -1.68 -29.94
N LEU A 34 4.36 -0.49 -29.59
CA LEU A 34 3.21 0.11 -30.27
C LEU A 34 3.61 1.05 -31.43
N ARG A 35 4.91 1.31 -31.60
CA ARG A 35 5.47 2.16 -32.68
C ARG A 35 4.77 3.52 -32.76
N ASN A 36 4.52 4.14 -31.61
CA ASN A 36 3.83 5.43 -31.49
C ASN A 36 2.41 5.49 -32.10
N SER A 37 1.72 4.35 -32.27
CA SER A 37 0.38 4.32 -32.83
C SER A 37 -0.70 4.50 -31.75
N SER A 38 -1.49 5.57 -31.85
CA SER A 38 -2.57 5.88 -30.90
C SER A 38 -3.67 4.80 -30.85
N SER A 39 -4.04 4.22 -32.00
CA SER A 39 -5.07 3.16 -32.03
C SER A 39 -4.59 1.88 -31.32
N LYS A 40 -3.32 1.51 -31.48
CA LYS A 40 -2.73 0.37 -30.77
C LYS A 40 -2.59 0.64 -29.27
N LEU A 41 -2.31 1.90 -28.91
CA LEU A 41 -2.29 2.37 -27.53
C LEU A 41 -3.65 2.21 -26.85
N LEU A 42 -4.72 2.66 -27.51
CA LEU A 42 -6.07 2.53 -26.97
C LEU A 42 -6.46 1.06 -26.82
N LEU A 43 -6.14 0.20 -27.80
CA LEU A 43 -6.39 -1.24 -27.71
C LEU A 43 -5.61 -1.87 -26.56
N PHE A 44 -4.31 -1.54 -26.43
CA PHE A 44 -3.47 -2.04 -25.34
C PHE A 44 -3.97 -1.62 -23.96
N LEU A 45 -4.44 -0.37 -23.80
CA LEU A 45 -5.06 0.09 -22.55
C LEU A 45 -6.39 -0.59 -22.27
N ALA A 46 -7.24 -0.74 -23.29
CA ALA A 46 -8.60 -1.25 -23.14
C ALA A 46 -8.64 -2.76 -22.90
N LEU A 47 -7.76 -3.53 -23.53
CA LEU A 47 -7.78 -5.00 -23.46
C LEU A 47 -6.51 -5.57 -22.82
N GLY A 48 -5.34 -5.02 -23.14
CA GLY A 48 -4.05 -5.52 -22.65
C GLY A 48 -3.87 -5.34 -21.14
N VAL A 49 -4.12 -4.14 -20.62
CA VAL A 49 -3.98 -3.85 -19.17
C VAL A 49 -4.97 -4.66 -18.33
N PRO A 50 -6.28 -4.74 -18.67
CA PRO A 50 -7.21 -5.60 -17.93
C PRO A 50 -6.87 -7.08 -18.02
N ALA A 51 -6.51 -7.60 -19.20
CA ALA A 51 -6.10 -8.99 -19.34
C ALA A 51 -4.88 -9.31 -18.48
N LEU A 52 -3.88 -8.42 -18.44
CA LEU A 52 -2.71 -8.56 -17.58
C LEU A 52 -3.10 -8.54 -16.09
N SER A 53 -4.05 -7.67 -15.70
CA SER A 53 -4.54 -7.61 -14.31
C SER A 53 -5.27 -8.89 -13.89
N LEU A 54 -6.11 -9.47 -14.76
CA LEU A 54 -6.82 -10.73 -14.52
C LEU A 54 -5.85 -11.91 -14.47
N LEU A 55 -4.85 -11.92 -15.36
CA LEU A 55 -3.79 -12.92 -15.34
C LEU A 55 -3.02 -12.85 -14.00
N MET A 56 -2.68 -11.63 -13.54
CA MET A 56 -1.99 -11.44 -12.26
C MET A 56 -2.84 -11.87 -11.06
N MET A 57 -4.16 -11.70 -11.12
CA MET A 57 -5.08 -12.15 -10.07
C MET A 57 -4.94 -13.66 -9.77
N TYR A 58 -4.65 -14.48 -10.78
CA TYR A 58 -4.40 -15.92 -10.60
C TYR A 58 -3.15 -16.21 -9.75
N PHE A 59 -2.14 -15.34 -9.80
CA PHE A 59 -0.89 -15.50 -9.05
C PHE A 59 -0.98 -14.99 -7.60
N ILE A 60 -2.00 -14.20 -7.24
CA ILE A 60 -2.16 -13.65 -5.90
C ILE A 60 -2.71 -14.74 -4.97
N ARG A 61 -1.82 -15.52 -4.34
CA ARG A 61 -2.16 -16.37 -3.19
C ARG A 61 -1.89 -15.65 -1.88
N PRO A 62 -2.78 -15.78 -0.87
CA PRO A 62 -2.51 -15.26 0.47
C PRO A 62 -1.31 -16.00 1.07
N CYS A 63 -0.21 -15.28 1.27
CA CYS A 63 0.95 -15.81 2.00
C CYS A 63 0.59 -15.87 3.49
N THR A 64 0.72 -17.04 4.11
CA THR A 64 0.65 -17.20 5.57
C THR A 64 1.82 -16.44 6.20
N PRO A 65 1.59 -15.55 7.19
CA PRO A 65 2.67 -14.80 7.81
C PRO A 65 3.65 -15.76 8.51
N SER A 66 4.93 -15.71 8.15
CA SER A 66 6.00 -16.29 8.95
C SER A 66 6.06 -15.54 10.28
N LEU A 67 5.89 -16.28 11.37
CA LEU A 67 5.94 -15.74 12.74
C LEU A 67 7.38 -15.73 13.31
N GLY A 68 8.39 -16.04 12.47
CA GLY A 68 9.77 -16.25 12.88
C GLY A 68 10.72 -15.23 12.25
N GLU A 69 11.54 -14.60 13.08
CA GLU A 69 12.57 -13.64 12.68
C GLU A 69 13.74 -14.36 11.99
N ASP A 70 13.55 -14.73 10.73
CA ASP A 70 14.59 -15.36 9.93
C ASP A 70 15.46 -14.27 9.28
N SER A 71 16.73 -14.23 9.64
CA SER A 71 17.74 -13.30 9.09
C SER A 71 17.82 -13.32 7.55
N SER A 72 17.37 -14.40 6.90
CA SER A 72 17.24 -14.50 5.44
C SER A 72 16.17 -13.58 4.83
N GLU A 73 15.13 -13.19 5.57
CA GLU A 73 14.07 -12.31 5.05
C GLU A 73 14.60 -10.91 4.75
N SER A 74 15.51 -10.40 5.60
CA SER A 74 16.15 -9.08 5.41
C SER A 74 16.93 -9.01 4.09
N TYR A 75 17.66 -10.09 3.74
CA TYR A 75 18.39 -10.17 2.46
C TYR A 75 17.45 -10.19 1.25
N HIS A 76 16.29 -10.85 1.35
CA HIS A 76 15.29 -10.83 0.28
C HIS A 76 14.69 -9.43 0.08
N PHE A 77 14.37 -8.72 1.16
CA PHE A 77 13.87 -7.34 1.07
C PHE A 77 14.91 -6.38 0.50
N LEU A 78 16.17 -6.51 0.92
CA LEU A 78 17.27 -5.72 0.37
C LEU A 78 17.47 -6.02 -1.12
N PHE A 79 17.42 -7.29 -1.52
CA PHE A 79 17.48 -7.67 -2.93
C PHE A 79 16.35 -7.05 -3.74
N VAL A 80 15.09 -7.14 -3.29
CA VAL A 80 13.94 -6.53 -3.99
C VAL A 80 14.14 -5.02 -4.12
N GLN A 81 14.66 -4.37 -3.08
CA GLN A 81 14.94 -2.95 -3.11
C GLN A 81 16.04 -2.57 -4.11
N VAL A 82 17.19 -3.25 -4.07
CA VAL A 82 18.29 -3.00 -5.01
C VAL A 82 17.86 -3.31 -6.45
N ALA A 83 17.18 -4.44 -6.68
CA ALA A 83 16.66 -4.80 -8.00
C ALA A 83 15.69 -3.74 -8.53
N SER A 84 14.84 -3.18 -7.67
CA SER A 84 13.91 -2.10 -8.05
C SER A 84 14.66 -0.80 -8.41
N ILE A 85 15.74 -0.46 -7.70
CA ILE A 85 16.59 0.69 -8.05
C ILE A 85 17.28 0.47 -9.39
N VAL A 86 17.86 -0.71 -9.60
CA VAL A 86 18.50 -1.08 -10.87
C VAL A 86 17.49 -0.98 -12.01
N LEU A 87 16.26 -1.49 -11.82
CA LEU A 87 15.18 -1.35 -12.80
C LEU A 87 14.85 0.12 -13.08
N GLY A 88 14.75 0.98 -12.07
CA GLY A 88 14.49 2.41 -12.27
C GLY A 88 15.58 3.13 -13.05
N VAL A 89 16.84 2.87 -12.72
CA VAL A 89 17.98 3.43 -13.45
C VAL A 89 18.01 2.90 -14.88
N TYR A 90 17.71 1.61 -15.08
CA TYR A 90 17.63 0.99 -16.39
C TYR A 90 16.57 1.67 -17.26
N VAL A 91 15.33 1.77 -16.80
CA VAL A 91 14.22 2.39 -17.56
C VAL A 91 14.53 3.86 -17.90
N LEU A 92 15.13 4.61 -16.98
CA LEU A 92 15.55 5.98 -17.25
C LEU A 92 16.62 6.03 -18.36
N THR A 93 17.62 5.15 -18.27
CA THR A 93 18.73 5.08 -19.22
C THR A 93 18.24 4.67 -20.60
N THR A 94 17.37 3.67 -20.70
CA THR A 94 16.81 3.21 -21.99
C THR A 94 15.91 4.26 -22.62
N THR A 95 15.11 4.99 -21.82
CA THR A 95 14.30 6.10 -22.34
C THR A 95 15.18 7.20 -22.95
N ILE A 96 16.25 7.59 -22.26
CA ILE A 96 17.19 8.62 -22.77
C ILE A 96 17.91 8.09 -24.03
N LEU A 97 18.32 6.82 -24.02
CA LEU A 97 19.04 6.22 -25.14
C LEU A 97 18.17 6.11 -26.40
N GLU A 98 16.89 5.76 -26.24
CA GLU A 98 15.94 5.67 -27.35
C GLU A 98 15.64 7.04 -27.96
N ASP A 99 15.53 8.08 -27.13
CA ASP A 99 15.30 9.46 -27.57
C ASP A 99 16.51 10.05 -28.30
N VAL A 100 17.72 9.84 -27.79
CA VAL A 100 18.95 10.45 -28.34
C VAL A 100 19.48 9.70 -29.57
N PHE A 101 19.43 8.36 -29.59
CA PHE A 101 20.14 7.56 -30.59
C PHE A 101 19.26 6.93 -31.68
N SER A 102 17.95 7.22 -31.74
CA SER A 102 17.03 6.66 -32.75
C SER A 102 17.31 5.17 -33.02
N LEU A 103 17.21 4.37 -31.96
CA LEU A 103 17.68 2.99 -31.96
C LEU A 103 16.97 2.14 -33.02
N ASN A 104 17.69 1.17 -33.59
CA ASN A 104 17.10 0.22 -34.51
C ASN A 104 15.98 -0.58 -33.82
N VAL A 105 14.98 -1.00 -34.60
CA VAL A 105 13.80 -1.76 -34.12
C VAL A 105 14.22 -3.00 -33.33
N LEU A 106 15.29 -3.68 -33.78
CA LEU A 106 15.81 -4.87 -33.13
C LEU A 106 16.40 -4.53 -31.75
N VAL A 107 17.09 -3.40 -31.62
CA VAL A 107 17.66 -2.93 -30.36
C VAL A 107 16.57 -2.49 -29.40
N SER A 108 15.59 -1.69 -29.85
CA SER A 108 14.44 -1.28 -29.03
C SER A 108 13.67 -2.50 -28.49
N TYR A 109 13.46 -3.54 -29.32
CA TYR A 109 12.83 -4.78 -28.86
C TYR A 109 13.68 -5.56 -27.84
N THR A 110 15.02 -5.59 -28.01
CA THR A 110 15.91 -6.22 -27.01
C THR A 110 15.89 -5.48 -25.66
N LEU A 111 15.88 -4.14 -25.67
CA LEU A 111 15.79 -3.34 -24.45
C LEU A 111 14.47 -3.57 -23.71
N LEU A 112 13.38 -3.73 -24.45
CA LEU A 112 12.08 -4.08 -23.88
C LEU A 112 12.09 -5.47 -23.23
N ILE A 113 12.66 -6.49 -23.89
CA ILE A 113 12.77 -7.82 -23.30
C ILE A 113 13.54 -7.77 -21.99
N ILE A 114 14.67 -7.05 -21.96
CA ILE A 114 15.47 -6.88 -20.75
C ILE A 114 14.67 -6.16 -19.66
N MET A 115 13.90 -5.11 -20.01
CA MET A 115 13.00 -4.42 -19.08
C MET A 115 12.00 -5.40 -18.44
N VAL A 116 11.35 -6.25 -19.23
CA VAL A 116 10.39 -7.26 -18.75
C VAL A 116 11.07 -8.27 -17.84
N VAL A 117 12.28 -8.72 -18.18
CA VAL A 117 13.06 -9.62 -17.31
C VAL A 117 13.41 -8.96 -15.98
N LEU A 118 13.83 -7.69 -15.98
CA LEU A 118 14.12 -6.93 -14.76
C LEU A 118 12.86 -6.70 -13.90
N LEU A 119 11.70 -6.45 -14.53
CA LEU A 119 10.41 -6.37 -13.83
C LEU A 119 10.03 -7.69 -13.15
N MET A 120 10.39 -8.83 -13.75
CA MET A 120 10.12 -10.15 -13.17
C MET A 120 11.08 -10.50 -12.02
N ALA A 121 12.27 -9.90 -11.92
CA ALA A 121 13.25 -10.24 -10.89
C ALA A 121 12.74 -10.05 -9.43
N PRO A 122 12.09 -8.94 -9.05
CA PRO A 122 11.52 -8.80 -7.72
C PRO A 122 10.26 -9.66 -7.49
N LEU A 123 9.56 -10.10 -8.55
CA LEU A 123 8.50 -11.11 -8.45
C LEU A 123 9.04 -12.55 -8.33
N ALA A 124 10.27 -12.81 -8.78
CA ALA A 124 10.84 -14.16 -8.76
C ALA A 124 10.98 -14.72 -7.34
N ILE A 125 11.22 -13.87 -6.34
CA ILE A 125 11.32 -14.28 -4.93
C ILE A 125 9.98 -14.87 -4.41
N PRO A 126 8.84 -14.14 -4.45
CA PRO A 126 7.57 -14.70 -4.01
C PRO A 126 7.10 -15.89 -4.88
N VAL A 127 7.40 -15.88 -6.18
CA VAL A 127 7.09 -17.01 -7.08
C VAL A 127 7.90 -18.25 -6.67
N LYS A 128 9.21 -18.13 -6.49
CA LYS A 128 10.06 -19.25 -6.04
C LYS A 128 9.61 -19.80 -4.70
N MET A 129 9.24 -18.92 -3.75
CA MET A 129 8.72 -19.33 -2.45
C MET A 129 7.39 -20.09 -2.55
N THR A 130 6.57 -19.77 -3.56
CA THR A 130 5.26 -20.41 -3.79
C THR A 130 5.37 -21.75 -4.54
N PHE A 131 6.24 -21.84 -5.55
CA PHE A 131 6.39 -23.05 -6.38
C PHE A 131 7.37 -24.07 -5.82
N TYR A 132 8.33 -23.62 -5.01
CA TYR A 132 9.27 -24.47 -4.29
C TYR A 132 9.15 -24.18 -2.80
N PRO A 133 8.03 -24.56 -2.14
CA PRO A 133 7.98 -24.52 -0.69
C PRO A 133 9.15 -25.39 -0.20
N SER A 134 10.13 -24.75 0.43
CA SER A 134 11.29 -25.46 0.95
C SER A 134 10.75 -26.46 1.96
N ASN A 135 10.86 -27.76 1.64
CA ASN A 135 10.65 -28.84 2.59
C ASN A 135 11.81 -28.82 3.60
N ARG A 136 11.92 -27.74 4.38
CA ARG A 136 12.72 -27.72 5.61
C ARG A 136 11.90 -28.51 6.62
N GLY A 137 12.12 -29.83 6.61
CA GLY A 137 11.51 -30.78 7.54
C GLY A 137 11.58 -30.28 8.99
N LYS A 138 10.64 -30.63 9.85
CA LYS A 138 10.64 -32.00 10.45
C LYS A 138 12.07 -32.52 10.68
N LEU A 139 12.89 -31.79 11.43
CA LEU A 139 13.94 -32.38 12.24
C LEU A 139 14.16 -31.53 13.49
N GLY A 140 13.35 -31.84 14.49
CA GLY A 140 13.40 -31.37 15.86
C GLY A 140 12.46 -32.26 16.68
N VAL A 141 12.65 -33.57 16.55
CA VAL A 141 11.94 -34.59 17.35
C VAL A 141 12.77 -34.87 18.60
N SER A 142 12.04 -34.97 19.71
CA SER A 142 12.33 -35.78 20.90
C SER A 142 12.93 -35.11 22.15
N ASN A 143 12.08 -35.14 23.18
CA ASN A 143 12.35 -35.43 24.60
C ASN A 143 12.40 -34.21 25.55
N VAL A 144 11.23 -33.78 26.02
CA VAL A 144 11.02 -33.69 27.48
C VAL A 144 9.72 -34.39 27.82
N SER A 145 9.89 -35.55 28.41
CA SER A 145 8.89 -36.41 29.01
C SER A 145 8.07 -35.68 30.07
N VAL A 146 6.77 -35.96 30.02
CA VAL A 146 5.84 -35.92 31.13
C VAL A 146 6.48 -36.52 32.39
N GLN A 147 6.43 -35.79 33.50
CA GLN A 147 6.33 -36.40 34.82
C GLN A 147 5.07 -35.85 35.49
N ASP A 148 4.18 -36.80 35.73
CA ASP A 148 2.92 -36.77 36.45
C ASP A 148 3.08 -36.26 37.88
N ASP A 149 2.03 -35.64 38.43
CA ASP A 149 1.41 -36.12 39.68
C ASP A 149 0.08 -35.40 40.01
N SER A 150 -1.04 -36.10 39.73
CA SER A 150 -2.27 -36.19 40.55
C SER A 150 -3.18 -34.95 40.68
N SER A 151 -4.53 -34.95 40.59
CA SER A 151 -5.57 -35.99 40.63
C SER A 151 -6.92 -35.43 40.11
N ALA A 152 -7.67 -36.28 39.42
CA ALA A 152 -9.14 -36.47 39.47
C ALA A 152 -10.16 -35.38 39.05
N GLU A 153 -10.99 -35.78 38.08
CA GLU A 153 -12.41 -35.42 37.80
C GLU A 153 -12.68 -33.98 37.31
N ASN A 154 -13.25 -33.70 36.12
CA ASN A 154 -14.46 -34.25 35.54
C ASN A 154 -14.63 -33.74 34.07
N SER A 155 -14.92 -34.67 33.16
CA SER A 155 -15.68 -34.62 31.89
C SER A 155 -15.96 -33.28 31.15
N GLU A 156 -15.61 -33.27 29.86
CA GLU A 156 -16.11 -32.40 28.77
C GLU A 156 -17.63 -32.67 28.46
N PRO A 157 -18.29 -32.23 27.35
CA PRO A 157 -18.12 -31.11 26.38
C PRO A 157 -19.49 -30.41 26.01
N LEU A 158 -19.47 -29.60 24.93
CA LEU A 158 -20.53 -29.42 23.89
C LEU A 158 -21.57 -28.26 23.93
N LEU A 159 -21.69 -27.68 22.74
CA LEU A 159 -22.61 -26.66 22.21
C LEU A 159 -24.08 -27.11 22.21
N THR A 160 -25.05 -26.18 22.37
CA THR A 160 -26.12 -25.87 21.36
C THR A 160 -27.15 -24.81 21.85
N PRO A 161 -27.89 -24.16 20.91
CA PRO A 161 -28.75 -22.98 21.09
C PRO A 161 -30.26 -23.31 21.12
N LEU A 162 -31.14 -22.38 21.56
CA LEU A 162 -32.46 -22.14 20.92
C LEU A 162 -33.17 -20.88 21.44
N SER A 163 -33.97 -20.31 20.55
CA SER A 163 -34.77 -19.08 20.56
C SER A 163 -36.27 -19.28 20.81
N SER A 164 -36.99 -18.22 21.20
CA SER A 164 -38.45 -17.99 21.02
C SER A 164 -38.73 -16.48 21.22
N SER A 165 -39.06 -15.68 20.18
CA SER A 165 -40.40 -15.30 19.65
C SER A 165 -41.23 -14.40 20.62
N ALA A 166 -41.94 -13.31 20.28
CA ALA A 166 -42.29 -12.63 19.03
C ALA A 166 -42.91 -11.21 19.29
N ASN A 167 -42.86 -10.32 18.27
CA ASN A 167 -43.79 -9.23 17.85
C ASN A 167 -43.99 -7.94 18.70
N LEU A 168 -44.42 -6.76 18.19
CA LEU A 168 -44.31 -5.97 16.93
C LEU A 168 -45.16 -4.67 17.10
N GLY A 169 -44.60 -3.47 16.88
CA GLY A 169 -45.25 -2.17 16.53
C GLY A 169 -46.15 -1.44 17.57
N SER A 170 -46.48 -0.13 17.53
CA SER A 170 -46.01 1.10 16.85
C SER A 170 -47.00 2.26 17.16
N PHE A 171 -46.52 3.53 17.20
CA PHE A 171 -47.21 4.85 17.09
C PHE A 171 -48.01 5.42 18.31
N GLN A 172 -47.56 6.56 18.88
CA GLN A 172 -48.10 7.96 18.80
C GLN A 172 -49.20 8.23 19.85
N GLU A 173 -49.12 9.17 20.80
CA GLU A 173 -49.32 10.63 20.67
C GLU A 173 -49.30 11.29 22.09
N GLY A 174 -49.08 12.61 22.21
CA GLY A 174 -49.73 13.41 23.27
C GLY A 174 -48.86 14.16 24.30
N ASP A 175 -48.62 15.43 23.96
CA ASP A 175 -48.18 16.64 24.68
C ASP A 175 -48.34 16.85 26.21
N GLU A 176 -47.40 17.68 26.69
CA GLU A 176 -47.44 18.73 27.72
C GLU A 176 -47.83 18.43 29.19
N ILE A 177 -46.86 18.60 30.08
CA ILE A 177 -46.85 19.29 31.39
C ILE A 177 -45.36 19.26 31.81
N SER A 178 -44.67 20.27 32.32
CA SER A 178 -44.85 21.70 32.53
C SER A 178 -43.53 22.13 33.18
N GLU A 179 -43.11 23.37 32.94
CA GLU A 179 -41.94 24.16 33.38
C GLU A 179 -41.29 23.95 34.78
N VAL A 180 -41.62 22.93 35.55
CA VAL A 180 -41.11 22.71 36.92
C VAL A 180 -39.82 21.88 37.01
N ASP A 181 -39.47 21.07 36.01
CA ASP A 181 -38.23 20.26 36.04
C ASP A 181 -36.98 21.02 35.54
N MET A 182 -37.14 22.20 34.95
CA MET A 182 -36.03 23.01 34.44
C MET A 182 -35.44 23.96 35.50
N LEU A 183 -36.16 24.23 36.59
CA LEU A 183 -35.73 25.17 37.64
C LEU A 183 -35.15 24.50 38.89
N LEU A 184 -35.19 23.17 39.00
CA LEU A 184 -34.59 22.42 40.13
C LEU A 184 -33.20 21.83 39.83
N ALA A 185 -32.70 21.96 38.60
CA ALA A 185 -31.38 21.47 38.21
C ALA A 185 -30.23 22.50 38.38
N GLU A 186 -30.52 23.73 38.83
CA GLU A 186 -29.53 24.81 39.06
C GLU A 186 -28.85 24.70 40.46
N GLY A 187 -29.15 23.66 41.25
CA GLY A 187 -28.75 23.56 42.66
C GLY A 187 -27.60 22.61 43.01
N GLU A 188 -27.10 21.79 42.07
CA GLU A 188 -25.98 20.89 42.33
C GLU A 188 -24.92 21.05 41.24
N GLY A 189 -23.67 21.28 41.66
CA GLY A 189 -22.51 21.51 40.81
C GLY A 189 -22.12 20.32 39.93
N ALA A 190 -22.98 19.97 38.96
CA ALA A 190 -22.77 18.97 37.94
C ALA A 190 -22.69 19.62 36.55
N VAL A 191 -21.98 20.74 36.43
CA VAL A 191 -21.35 21.05 35.15
C VAL A 191 -20.20 20.06 34.98
N LYS A 192 -20.53 18.84 34.52
CA LYS A 192 -19.59 17.98 33.81
C LYS A 192 -19.13 18.78 32.60
N LYS A 193 -18.12 19.62 32.81
CA LYS A 193 -17.38 20.33 31.78
C LYS A 193 -16.88 19.25 30.86
N LYS A 194 -17.58 19.06 29.73
CA LYS A 194 -17.34 18.03 28.74
C LYS A 194 -15.85 18.10 28.38
N ARG A 195 -15.07 17.20 28.96
CA ARG A 195 -13.60 17.24 28.88
C ARG A 195 -13.28 16.95 27.42
N ARG A 196 -12.82 17.97 26.68
CA ARG A 196 -12.47 17.82 25.26
C ARG A 196 -11.48 16.64 25.14
N PRO A 197 -11.70 15.69 24.22
CA PRO A 197 -10.82 14.54 24.06
C PRO A 197 -9.38 14.99 23.79
N ARG A 198 -8.42 14.32 24.43
CA ARG A 198 -6.99 14.65 24.29
C ARG A 198 -6.51 14.19 22.91
N ARG A 199 -5.47 14.87 22.43
CA ARG A 199 -4.84 14.63 21.12
C ARG A 199 -4.34 13.17 21.07
N GLY A 200 -5.08 12.28 20.39
CA GLY A 200 -4.71 10.87 20.23
C GLY A 200 -5.83 9.82 20.38
N GLU A 201 -7.05 10.20 20.77
CA GLU A 201 -8.21 9.26 20.87
C GLU A 201 -9.01 9.18 19.56
N ASP A 202 -9.80 8.11 19.39
CA ASP A 202 -10.70 7.93 18.24
C ASP A 202 -11.81 9.00 18.24
N PHE A 203 -11.63 10.04 17.42
CA PHE A 203 -12.64 11.08 17.23
C PHE A 203 -13.81 10.55 16.40
N LYS A 204 -15.06 10.85 16.82
CA LYS A 204 -16.20 10.76 15.88
C LYS A 204 -15.95 11.73 14.72
N PHE A 205 -16.17 11.30 13.48
CA PHE A 205 -15.90 12.09 12.25
C PHE A 205 -16.38 13.55 12.33
N THR A 206 -17.56 13.78 12.91
CA THR A 206 -18.15 15.11 13.12
C THR A 206 -17.37 15.98 14.11
N GLU A 207 -16.75 15.39 15.14
CA GLU A 207 -15.91 16.11 16.11
C GLU A 207 -14.53 16.44 15.53
N ALA A 208 -14.00 15.60 14.63
CA ALA A 208 -12.77 15.88 13.90
C ALA A 208 -12.90 17.06 12.93
N MET A 209 -14.03 17.17 12.20
CA MET A 209 -14.26 18.26 11.22
C MET A 209 -14.42 19.66 11.84
N VAL A 210 -14.75 19.74 13.13
CA VAL A 210 -14.88 21.02 13.84
C VAL A 210 -13.52 21.55 14.32
N LYS A 211 -12.47 20.70 14.31
CA LYS A 211 -11.17 21.03 14.87
C LYS A 211 -10.30 21.81 13.87
N ALA A 212 -9.70 22.91 14.31
CA ALA A 212 -8.76 23.70 13.48
C ALA A 212 -7.55 22.89 13.03
N ASP A 213 -7.05 21.97 13.86
CA ASP A 213 -5.95 21.04 13.51
C ASP A 213 -6.29 20.21 12.25
N PHE A 214 -7.54 19.80 12.09
CA PHE A 214 -7.98 19.04 10.92
C PHE A 214 -7.90 19.88 9.66
N TRP A 215 -8.42 21.11 9.69
CA TRP A 215 -8.36 22.02 8.54
C TRP A 215 -6.94 22.41 8.19
N LEU A 216 -6.06 22.59 9.18
CA LEU A 216 -4.64 22.84 8.95
C LEU A 216 -3.98 21.65 8.25
N LEU A 217 -4.18 20.42 8.75
CA LEU A 217 -3.64 19.21 8.12
C LEU A 217 -4.23 18.98 6.74
N PHE A 218 -5.53 19.23 6.57
CA PHE A 218 -6.21 19.14 5.28
C PHE A 218 -5.62 20.12 4.27
N LEU A 219 -5.42 21.39 4.63
CA LEU A 219 -4.84 22.38 3.74
C LEU A 219 -3.39 22.03 3.37
N VAL A 220 -2.56 21.64 4.34
CA VAL A 220 -1.18 21.22 4.08
C VAL A 220 -1.15 20.00 3.16
N TYR A 221 -2.01 19.00 3.41
CA TYR A 221 -2.12 17.81 2.56
C TYR A 221 -2.66 18.15 1.17
N PHE A 222 -3.67 19.00 1.07
CA PHE A 222 -4.28 19.43 -0.18
C PHE A 222 -3.27 20.19 -1.05
N PHE A 223 -2.54 21.14 -0.49
CA PHE A 223 -1.51 21.85 -1.23
C PHE A 223 -0.33 20.94 -1.56
N GLY A 224 0.11 20.07 -0.65
CA GLY A 224 1.22 19.15 -0.89
C GLY A 224 0.91 18.11 -1.97
N VAL A 225 -0.11 17.28 -1.74
CA VAL A 225 -0.48 16.19 -2.65
C VAL A 225 -1.22 16.72 -3.88
N GLY A 226 -2.13 17.68 -3.72
CA GLY A 226 -2.91 18.23 -4.82
C GLY A 226 -2.02 18.89 -5.86
N SER A 227 -1.09 19.76 -5.46
CA SER A 227 -0.14 20.36 -6.42
C SER A 227 0.71 19.32 -7.15
N GLY A 228 1.19 18.29 -6.43
CA GLY A 228 1.95 17.19 -7.03
C GLY A 228 1.16 16.39 -8.05
N VAL A 229 -0.12 16.09 -7.76
CA VAL A 229 -1.03 15.43 -8.71
C VAL A 229 -1.33 16.33 -9.91
N THR A 230 -1.49 17.64 -9.71
CA THR A 230 -1.70 18.60 -10.80
C THR A 230 -0.50 18.67 -11.75
N VAL A 231 0.73 18.71 -11.22
CA VAL A 231 1.95 18.67 -12.04
C VAL A 231 2.03 17.37 -12.82
N LEU A 232 1.78 16.23 -12.16
CA LEU A 232 1.77 14.92 -12.80
C LEU A 232 0.80 14.83 -13.98
N ASN A 233 -0.44 15.31 -13.78
CA ASN A 233 -1.49 15.19 -14.79
C ASN A 233 -1.28 16.11 -16.00
N ASN A 234 -0.51 17.20 -15.82
CA ASN A 234 -0.21 18.18 -16.86
C ASN A 234 1.25 18.13 -17.33
N LEU A 235 2.04 17.14 -16.89
CA LEU A 235 3.49 17.13 -17.07
C LEU A 235 3.90 17.18 -18.55
N ALA A 236 3.23 16.40 -19.41
CA ALA A 236 3.50 16.41 -20.84
C ALA A 236 3.19 17.78 -21.48
N GLN A 237 2.08 18.41 -21.08
CA GLN A 237 1.70 19.73 -21.59
C GLN A 237 2.68 20.81 -21.14
N ILE A 238 3.16 20.75 -19.89
CA ILE A 238 4.21 21.63 -19.37
C ILE A 238 5.49 21.45 -20.19
N GLY A 239 5.88 20.21 -20.48
CA GLY A 239 7.06 19.93 -21.32
C GLY A 239 6.95 20.54 -22.71
N ILE A 240 5.82 20.36 -23.38
CA ILE A 240 5.56 20.95 -24.71
C ILE A 240 5.59 22.48 -24.64
N ALA A 241 5.00 23.08 -23.61
CA ALA A 241 4.98 24.54 -23.42
C ALA A 241 6.38 25.14 -23.20
N GLN A 242 7.32 24.35 -22.67
CA GLN A 242 8.73 24.74 -22.52
C GLN A 242 9.57 24.55 -23.81
N GLY A 243 8.94 24.10 -24.91
CA GLY A 243 9.61 23.85 -26.18
C GLY A 243 10.25 22.46 -26.31
N LEU A 244 9.91 21.51 -25.43
CA LEU A 244 10.34 20.11 -25.60
C LEU A 244 9.46 19.44 -26.65
N HIS A 245 10.08 19.00 -27.76
CA HIS A 245 9.39 18.26 -28.82
C HIS A 245 9.10 16.81 -28.41
N ASP A 246 9.97 16.18 -27.61
CA ASP A 246 9.74 14.86 -27.02
C ASP A 246 9.65 14.96 -25.49
N THR A 247 8.51 14.57 -24.94
CA THR A 247 8.24 14.61 -23.50
C THR A 247 8.64 13.33 -22.77
N LYS A 248 9.14 12.30 -23.48
CA LYS A 248 9.50 11.00 -22.89
C LYS A 248 10.55 11.12 -21.80
N ILE A 249 11.63 11.88 -22.04
CA ILE A 249 12.70 12.08 -21.06
C ILE A 249 12.14 12.77 -19.81
N LEU A 250 11.34 13.82 -19.96
CA LEU A 250 10.74 14.55 -18.84
C LEU A 250 9.84 13.63 -18.00
N LEU A 251 8.98 12.84 -18.66
CA LEU A 251 8.08 11.91 -18.00
C LEU A 251 8.84 10.78 -17.28
N SER A 252 9.88 10.23 -17.92
CA SER A 252 10.71 9.17 -17.36
C SER A 252 11.53 9.66 -16.17
N LEU A 253 12.14 10.85 -16.26
CA LEU A 253 12.86 11.47 -15.15
C LEU A 253 11.94 11.75 -13.96
N PHE A 254 10.75 12.30 -14.21
CA PHE A 254 9.78 12.55 -13.14
C PHE A 254 9.33 11.23 -12.48
N SER A 255 9.04 10.21 -13.30
CA SER A 255 8.65 8.88 -12.85
C SER A 255 9.74 8.22 -12.00
N PHE A 256 11.01 8.34 -12.40
CA PHE A 256 12.16 7.88 -11.63
C PHE A 256 12.31 8.63 -10.29
N CYS A 257 12.23 9.96 -10.30
CA CYS A 257 12.29 10.76 -9.06
C CYS A 257 11.13 10.40 -8.11
N ASN A 258 9.93 10.17 -8.64
CA ASN A 258 8.76 9.74 -7.87
C ASN A 258 8.99 8.35 -7.25
N PHE A 259 9.54 7.42 -8.03
CA PHE A 259 9.93 6.09 -7.58
C PHE A 259 10.94 6.16 -6.43
N VAL A 260 12.05 6.90 -6.62
CA VAL A 260 13.11 7.05 -5.60
C VAL A 260 12.57 7.71 -4.33
N GLY A 261 11.76 8.76 -4.46
CA GLY A 261 11.16 9.44 -3.30
C GLY A 261 10.25 8.52 -2.48
N ARG A 262 9.44 7.67 -3.14
CA ARG A 262 8.55 6.71 -2.48
C ARG A 262 9.30 5.54 -1.87
N LEU A 263 10.35 5.06 -2.54
CA LEU A 263 11.22 4.00 -2.03
C LEU A 263 12.02 4.49 -0.81
N GLY A 264 12.64 5.66 -0.92
CA GLY A 264 13.40 6.30 0.14
C GLY A 264 12.54 6.64 1.35
N GLY A 265 11.33 7.19 1.13
CA GLY A 265 10.38 7.44 2.22
C GLY A 265 10.00 6.17 2.99
N GLY A 266 9.89 5.03 2.32
CA GLY A 266 9.67 3.73 2.96
C GLY A 266 10.83 3.30 3.86
N VAL A 267 12.07 3.44 3.38
CA VAL A 267 13.29 3.11 4.15
C VAL A 267 13.49 4.05 5.33
N ILE A 268 13.34 5.35 5.09
CA ILE A 268 13.49 6.38 6.12
C ILE A 268 12.43 6.18 7.21
N SER A 269 11.19 5.86 6.83
CA SER A 269 10.14 5.55 7.81
C SER A 269 10.49 4.35 8.69
N GLU A 270 11.06 3.29 8.12
CA GLU A 270 11.52 2.12 8.88
C GLU A 270 12.72 2.45 9.77
N TYR A 271 13.65 3.27 9.28
CA TYR A 271 14.78 3.74 10.05
C TYR A 271 14.32 4.53 11.29
N PHE A 272 13.39 5.48 11.14
CA PHE A 272 12.84 6.24 12.26
C PHE A 272 12.09 5.35 13.27
N VAL A 273 11.30 4.39 12.79
CA VAL A 273 10.59 3.46 13.69
C VAL A 273 11.56 2.60 14.50
N ARG A 274 12.69 2.18 13.91
CA ARG A 274 13.71 1.38 14.60
C ARG A 274 14.60 2.20 15.53
N CYS A 275 14.77 3.49 15.26
CA CYS A 275 15.56 4.39 16.08
C CYS A 275 14.80 4.98 17.26
N ASP A 276 13.48 4.80 17.36
CA ASP A 276 12.69 5.31 18.48
C ASP A 276 12.91 4.41 19.74
N PRO A 277 13.60 4.89 20.78
CA PRO A 277 13.92 4.10 21.97
C PRO A 277 12.70 3.85 22.87
N SER A 278 11.53 4.40 22.54
CA SER A 278 10.30 4.25 23.32
C SER A 278 9.53 2.93 23.05
N THR A 279 10.00 2.11 22.10
CA THR A 279 9.37 0.84 21.70
C THR A 279 10.22 -0.41 21.98
N SER A 280 11.34 -0.31 22.70
CA SER A 280 12.18 -1.45 23.08
C SER A 280 12.18 -1.75 24.57
#